data_AF-A0A3D0NY11-F1
#
_entry.id   AF-A0A3D0NY11-F1
#
_cell.length_a   1.000
_cell.length_b   1.000
_cell.length_c   1.000
_cell.angle_alpha   90.00
_cell.angle_beta   90.00
_cell.angle_gamma   90.00
#
_symmetry.space_group_name_H-M   'P 1'
#
loop_
_entity.id
_entity.type
_entity.pdbx_description
1 polymer ?
#
loop_
_entity_poly.entity_id
_entity_poly.type
_entity_poly.pdbx_seq_one_letter_code
_entity_poly.pdbx_strand_id
1 'polypeptide(L)'
;MNVFEDLVEELKEENLLESTFVEGSGTSHVSANGEVLPPSPPLVMDFGSVAAGPEVEASADAEELQEIQIETDGFDISAEIDPEPELPAADVPKITKARSQTDFLRRRANEEVSSLQMVEHVLAGVEREHLKMVPTPYDDLNAKKALHRFLQSLEIPQNEETAEAEFELLQETQSWASTLAERDSRVSVANLRRFCENSRPALSSQALIALARFYRNGALTDVNLEKFDFVMTRLFSRDAGGEKRRLLFDRSDVVPHIKTLYENWSSVCLYTVEENGREIGELVSTLAGIRTTSDAATTIDDLLASGVFESVRSVKQQSGEYFMVPEVLAAAIETNLHLGNRFVELAESSRKVNTISEIEERFGDQYDHLISAATGKTYLLCDLVSGDANHARERINVKFTPVAEDAKKPTSTAVSTKGTRFLAFQANKWLLLAATVLIGISVGLYVWADQMVESNKASIVAEEIDLAGSELAPHLGKAKFTKDTLYPLTEPTWDSLSETEQKQLAAKAFEFAKKKNLSKVSILNYRGRTVAFATANGVELVKP
;
A
#
# COMPACT_ATOMS: atom_id res chain seq x y z
N MET A 1 3.72 -20.09 18.79
CA MET A 1 4.36 -20.12 17.46
C MET A 1 4.00 -18.83 16.78
N ASN A 2 4.97 -17.92 16.70
CA ASN A 2 4.77 -16.60 16.10
C ASN A 2 4.94 -16.76 14.59
N VAL A 3 3.80 -16.85 13.89
CA VAL A 3 3.72 -16.87 12.41
C VAL A 3 4.45 -15.68 11.77
N PHE A 4 4.70 -14.60 12.54
CA PHE A 4 5.47 -13.44 12.12
C PHE A 4 6.99 -13.66 12.16
N GLU A 5 7.51 -14.45 13.10
CA GLU A 5 8.93 -14.82 13.09
C GLU A 5 9.18 -15.79 11.94
N ASP A 6 8.28 -16.76 11.73
CA ASP A 6 8.38 -17.72 10.62
C ASP A 6 8.26 -17.04 9.25
N LEU A 7 7.38 -16.03 9.07
CA LEU A 7 7.26 -15.28 7.80
C LEU A 7 8.48 -14.37 7.54
N VAL A 8 9.05 -13.77 8.59
CA VAL A 8 10.26 -12.94 8.47
C VAL A 8 11.51 -13.81 8.28
N GLU A 9 11.54 -15.02 8.84
CA GLU A 9 12.55 -16.04 8.55
C GLU A 9 12.39 -16.58 7.13
N GLU A 10 11.20 -16.94 6.68
CA GLU A 10 10.91 -17.42 5.32
C GLU A 10 11.31 -16.36 4.26
N LEU A 11 10.96 -15.08 4.47
CA LEU A 11 11.36 -13.98 3.59
C LEU A 11 12.87 -13.68 3.61
N LYS A 12 13.58 -14.02 4.69
CA LYS A 12 15.05 -13.91 4.78
C LYS A 12 15.76 -15.13 4.22
N GLU A 13 15.20 -16.32 4.42
CA GLU A 13 15.71 -17.61 3.93
C GLU A 13 15.58 -17.72 2.41
N GLU A 14 14.56 -17.11 1.82
CA GLU A 14 14.37 -17.04 0.36
C GLU A 14 15.20 -15.95 -0.34
N ASN A 15 16.12 -15.27 0.36
CA ASN A 15 16.96 -14.19 -0.20
C ASN A 15 16.15 -13.01 -0.81
N LEU A 16 14.88 -12.82 -0.42
CA LEU A 16 14.00 -11.76 -0.93
C LEU A 16 14.23 -10.40 -0.26
N LEU A 17 15.12 -10.34 0.73
CA LEU A 17 15.72 -9.13 1.30
C LEU A 17 17.20 -9.08 0.92
N GLU A 18 17.53 -9.02 -0.37
CA GLU A 18 18.88 -8.64 -0.76
C GLU A 18 19.14 -7.21 -0.26
N SER A 19 20.14 -7.07 0.60
CA SER A 19 20.78 -5.80 0.90
C SER A 19 21.55 -5.30 -0.31
N THR A 20 20.86 -4.94 -1.40
CA THR A 20 21.43 -4.17 -2.52
C THR A 20 21.32 -2.68 -2.20
N PHE A 21 21.98 -2.28 -1.11
CA PHE A 21 22.46 -0.91 -0.98
C PHE A 21 23.78 -0.87 -1.75
N VAL A 22 23.73 -0.44 -3.02
CA VAL A 22 24.94 -0.12 -3.77
C VAL A 22 25.56 1.11 -3.12
N GLU A 23 26.59 0.91 -2.30
CA GLU A 23 27.53 1.95 -1.87
C GLU A 23 28.10 2.60 -3.15
N GLY A 24 27.67 3.83 -3.42
CA GLY A 24 28.33 4.68 -4.42
C GLY A 24 29.77 4.92 -3.96
N SER A 25 30.72 4.22 -4.57
CA SER A 25 32.13 4.49 -4.41
C SER A 25 32.42 5.90 -4.93
N GLY A 26 32.68 6.83 -4.02
CA GLY A 26 33.18 8.15 -4.37
C GLY A 26 34.56 8.03 -4.99
N THR A 27 34.63 8.00 -6.32
CA THR A 27 35.89 8.17 -7.06
C THR A 27 36.30 9.63 -6.98
N SER A 28 37.13 9.95 -6.00
CA SER A 28 37.93 11.16 -5.99
C SER A 28 38.93 11.11 -7.15
N HIS A 29 38.61 11.80 -8.24
CA HIS A 29 39.58 12.15 -9.28
C HIS A 29 40.60 13.13 -8.69
N VAL A 30 41.79 12.61 -8.35
CA VAL A 30 42.99 13.42 -8.26
C VAL A 30 43.40 13.77 -9.69
N SER A 31 43.19 15.02 -10.09
CA SER A 31 43.76 15.56 -11.32
C SER A 31 45.15 16.08 -11.03
N ALA A 32 46.15 15.44 -11.63
CA ALA A 32 47.51 15.95 -11.71
C ALA A 32 47.55 17.01 -12.84
N ASN A 33 47.37 18.28 -12.48
CA ASN A 33 48.05 19.45 -13.04
C ASN A 33 47.46 20.70 -12.41
N GLY A 34 48.26 21.36 -11.59
CA GLY A 34 47.90 22.65 -11.00
C GLY A 34 47.95 23.74 -12.06
N GLU A 35 46.79 24.33 -12.35
CA GLU A 35 46.67 25.68 -12.90
C GLU A 35 45.36 26.31 -12.41
N VAL A 36 45.48 27.47 -11.78
CA VAL A 36 44.38 28.26 -11.21
C VAL A 36 43.90 29.24 -12.27
N LEU A 37 42.62 29.21 -12.63
CA LEU A 37 41.98 30.26 -13.44
C LEU A 37 40.84 30.93 -12.66
N PRO A 38 40.68 32.27 -12.80
CA PRO A 38 39.74 33.07 -12.01
C PRO A 38 38.29 33.01 -12.55
N PRO A 39 37.28 33.37 -11.72
CA PRO A 39 35.88 33.27 -12.08
C PRO A 39 35.41 34.39 -13.02
N SER A 40 34.66 34.01 -14.05
CA SER A 40 33.95 34.93 -14.94
C SER A 40 32.60 35.39 -14.33
N PRO A 41 32.17 36.65 -14.59
CA PRO A 41 30.99 37.27 -13.99
C PRO A 41 29.65 36.88 -14.65
N PRO A 42 28.51 37.12 -13.98
CA PRO A 42 27.19 36.70 -14.46
C PRO A 42 26.66 37.57 -15.60
N LEU A 43 26.06 36.91 -16.60
CA LEU A 43 25.30 37.53 -17.67
C LEU A 43 23.93 37.98 -17.16
N VAL A 44 23.69 39.28 -17.23
CA VAL A 44 22.38 39.91 -17.08
C VAL A 44 21.66 39.81 -18.44
N MET A 45 20.50 39.16 -18.48
CA MET A 45 19.61 39.26 -19.63
C MET A 45 18.50 40.28 -19.34
N ASP A 46 18.58 41.34 -20.14
CA ASP A 46 17.67 42.46 -20.30
C ASP A 46 16.41 42.01 -21.07
N PHE A 47 15.22 42.25 -20.53
CA PHE A 47 13.96 42.09 -21.25
C PHE A 47 13.31 43.46 -21.41
N GLY A 48 13.29 43.89 -22.67
CA GLY A 48 12.83 45.20 -23.11
C GLY A 48 11.33 45.44 -22.98
N SER A 49 11.06 46.70 -22.71
CA SER A 49 9.79 47.44 -22.76
C SER A 49 9.07 47.36 -24.11
N VAL A 50 7.74 47.17 -24.08
CA VAL A 50 6.80 47.66 -25.10
C VAL A 50 5.58 48.29 -24.40
N ALA A 51 5.09 49.38 -25.01
CA ALA A 51 4.38 50.50 -24.41
C ALA A 51 2.83 50.44 -24.45
N ALA A 52 2.23 51.29 -23.58
CA ALA A 52 1.00 52.12 -23.70
C ALA A 52 -0.25 51.50 -24.37
N GLY A 53 -1.36 51.25 -23.65
CA GLY A 53 -2.38 52.23 -23.18
C GLY A 53 -3.70 52.04 -24.00
N PRO A 54 -4.90 52.55 -23.64
CA PRO A 54 -5.23 53.47 -22.53
C PRO A 54 -6.45 53.06 -21.65
N GLU A 55 -6.52 53.79 -20.52
CA GLU A 55 -7.69 54.32 -19.76
C GLU A 55 -9.12 53.82 -20.07
N VAL A 56 -9.82 53.33 -19.03
CA VAL A 56 -11.24 53.65 -18.76
C VAL A 56 -11.45 53.79 -17.25
N GLU A 57 -12.29 54.77 -16.91
CA GLU A 57 -12.51 55.44 -15.64
C GLU A 57 -13.34 54.67 -14.59
N ALA A 58 -13.30 55.26 -13.39
CA ALA A 58 -13.91 54.94 -12.11
C ALA A 58 -15.45 54.78 -12.05
N SER A 59 -15.89 53.96 -11.10
CA SER A 59 -16.93 54.23 -10.09
C SER A 59 -16.88 53.06 -9.08
N ALA A 60 -16.46 53.24 -7.83
CA ALA A 60 -17.21 53.80 -6.71
C ALA A 60 -18.56 53.10 -6.50
N ASP A 61 -18.60 52.16 -5.54
CA ASP A 61 -19.53 52.27 -4.41
C ASP A 61 -19.09 51.33 -3.27
N ALA A 62 -19.06 51.94 -2.08
CA ALA A 62 -18.70 51.36 -0.81
C ALA A 62 -19.97 51.12 0.00
N GLU A 63 -20.20 49.89 0.47
CA GLU A 63 -21.19 49.59 1.50
C GLU A 63 -20.49 49.02 2.74
N GLU A 64 -20.17 49.96 3.62
CA GLU A 64 -20.50 49.98 5.05
C GLU A 64 -20.86 48.63 5.71
N LEU A 65 -19.87 48.01 6.35
CA LEU A 65 -20.07 46.94 7.35
C LEU A 65 -20.52 47.57 8.67
N GLN A 66 -21.76 47.32 9.07
CA GLN A 66 -22.23 47.59 10.43
C GLN A 66 -21.78 46.47 11.38
N GLU A 67 -21.03 46.91 12.37
CA GLU A 67 -20.50 46.19 13.51
C GLU A 67 -21.65 45.85 14.49
N ILE A 68 -22.04 44.57 14.58
CA ILE A 68 -22.96 44.10 15.62
C ILE A 68 -22.13 43.68 16.83
N GLN A 69 -22.06 44.55 17.83
CA GLN A 69 -21.59 44.21 19.17
C GLN A 69 -22.66 43.35 19.87
N ILE A 70 -22.34 42.09 20.16
CA ILE A 70 -23.09 41.25 21.09
C ILE A 70 -22.27 41.13 22.36
N GLU A 71 -22.71 41.84 23.41
CA GLU A 71 -22.30 41.57 24.79
C GLU A 71 -22.69 40.13 25.15
N THR A 72 -21.70 39.30 25.45
CA THR A 72 -21.91 38.00 26.09
C THR A 72 -21.30 38.04 27.47
N ASP A 73 -22.20 38.02 28.45
CA ASP A 73 -21.93 37.91 29.88
C ASP A 73 -21.12 36.65 30.20
N GLY A 74 -20.20 36.80 31.15
CA GLY A 74 -19.22 35.80 31.54
C GLY A 74 -19.82 34.52 32.10
N PHE A 75 -19.29 33.39 31.62
CA PHE A 75 -19.36 32.12 32.31
C PHE A 75 -17.99 31.44 32.21
N ASP A 76 -17.23 31.55 33.29
CA ASP A 76 -15.87 31.04 33.43
C ASP A 76 -15.94 29.57 33.87
N ILE A 77 -15.84 28.64 32.92
CA ILE A 77 -15.64 27.20 33.18
C ILE A 77 -14.23 26.86 32.73
N SER A 78 -13.28 26.97 33.67
CA SER A 78 -11.96 26.38 33.53
C SER A 78 -12.08 24.85 33.66
N ALA A 79 -12.36 24.17 32.55
CA ALA A 79 -12.16 22.73 32.44
C ALA A 79 -10.73 22.49 31.93
N GLU A 80 -9.93 21.77 32.71
CA GLU A 80 -8.66 21.19 32.27
C GLU A 80 -8.92 20.35 31.02
N ILE A 81 -8.50 20.87 29.86
CA ILE A 81 -8.46 20.13 28.61
C ILE A 81 -7.19 19.29 28.67
N ASP A 82 -7.35 17.99 28.93
CA ASP A 82 -6.28 17.02 28.75
C ASP A 82 -5.70 17.17 27.33
N PRO A 83 -4.37 17.24 27.16
CA PRO A 83 -3.76 17.39 25.84
C PRO A 83 -4.15 16.19 24.96
N GLU A 84 -4.82 16.49 23.85
CA GLU A 84 -5.19 15.52 22.83
C GLU A 84 -3.93 14.72 22.41
N PRO A 85 -3.93 13.39 22.50
CA PRO A 85 -2.75 12.59 22.23
C PRO A 85 -2.31 12.81 20.77
N GLU A 86 -1.05 13.25 20.59
CA GLU A 86 -0.45 13.45 19.28
C GLU A 86 -0.67 12.21 18.40
N LEU A 87 -1.33 12.43 17.26
CA LEU A 87 -1.62 11.37 16.30
C LEU A 87 -0.30 10.69 15.89
N PRO A 88 -0.20 9.35 15.97
CA PRO A 88 0.97 8.65 15.46
C PRO A 88 1.17 9.05 14.00
N ALA A 89 2.39 9.48 13.66
CA ALA A 89 2.76 9.91 12.32
C ALA A 89 2.23 8.90 11.30
N ALA A 90 1.37 9.36 10.38
CA ALA A 90 0.77 8.50 9.38
C ALA A 90 1.88 7.76 8.61
N ASP A 91 1.84 6.43 8.57
CA ASP A 91 2.77 5.54 7.86
C ASP A 91 2.60 5.61 6.32
N VAL A 92 2.29 6.80 5.81
CA VAL A 92 2.33 7.08 4.37
C VAL A 92 3.80 7.33 4.02
N PRO A 93 4.40 6.52 3.14
CA PRO A 93 5.79 6.66 2.74
C PRO A 93 6.07 8.09 2.26
N LYS A 94 7.07 8.76 2.84
CA LYS A 94 7.52 10.07 2.35
C LYS A 94 8.08 9.90 0.95
N ILE A 95 7.41 10.51 -0.03
CA ILE A 95 7.84 10.47 -1.43
C ILE A 95 9.01 11.46 -1.60
N THR A 96 10.20 10.94 -1.87
CA THR A 96 11.40 11.73 -2.18
C THR A 96 11.56 11.92 -3.69
N LYS A 97 11.93 13.12 -4.16
CA LYS A 97 12.25 13.37 -5.57
C LYS A 97 13.64 12.82 -5.93
N ALA A 98 13.80 12.28 -7.13
CA ALA A 98 15.08 11.74 -7.62
C ALA A 98 16.11 12.86 -7.87
N ARG A 99 17.40 12.56 -7.63
CA ARG A 99 18.51 13.52 -7.79
C ARG A 99 19.09 13.53 -9.21
N SER A 100 18.96 12.42 -9.95
CA SER A 100 19.43 12.23 -11.32
C SER A 100 18.38 11.51 -12.17
N GLN A 101 18.43 11.70 -13.49
CA GLN A 101 17.61 10.94 -14.45
C GLN A 101 17.92 9.43 -14.39
N THR A 102 19.19 9.06 -14.23
CA THR A 102 19.60 7.66 -14.07
C THR A 102 19.03 7.04 -12.79
N ASP A 103 19.08 7.79 -11.68
CA ASP A 103 18.48 7.37 -10.40
C ASP A 103 16.97 7.22 -10.51
N PHE A 104 16.32 8.12 -11.25
CA PHE A 104 14.88 8.04 -11.52
C PHE A 104 14.53 6.76 -12.27
N LEU A 105 15.25 6.43 -13.35
CA LEU A 105 15.01 5.22 -14.15
C LEU A 105 15.29 3.95 -13.33
N ARG A 106 16.42 3.91 -12.61
CA ARG A 106 16.79 2.81 -11.70
C ARG A 106 15.70 2.57 -10.65
N ARG A 107 15.25 3.65 -9.99
CA ARG A 107 14.19 3.58 -8.98
C ARG A 107 12.88 3.09 -9.58
N ARG A 108 12.46 3.63 -10.73
CA ARG A 108 11.23 3.24 -11.41
C ARG A 108 11.23 1.75 -11.79
N ALA A 109 12.34 1.24 -12.32
CA ALA A 109 12.50 -0.16 -12.70
C ALA A 109 12.40 -1.09 -11.49
N ASN A 110 13.08 -0.77 -10.39
CA ASN A 110 12.99 -1.51 -9.13
C ASN A 110 11.56 -1.47 -8.55
N GLU A 111 10.93 -0.30 -8.56
CA GLU A 111 9.57 -0.13 -8.05
C GLU A 111 8.53 -0.89 -8.89
N GLU A 112 8.69 -0.99 -10.21
CA GLU A 112 7.80 -1.78 -11.07
C GLU A 112 7.85 -3.27 -10.71
N VAL A 113 9.05 -3.86 -10.68
CA VAL A 113 9.24 -5.28 -10.35
C VAL A 113 8.78 -5.57 -8.92
N SER A 114 9.14 -4.72 -7.96
CA SER A 114 8.68 -4.86 -6.57
C SER A 114 7.17 -4.75 -6.45
N SER A 115 6.53 -3.80 -7.17
CA SER A 115 5.08 -3.66 -7.18
C SER A 115 4.38 -4.91 -7.69
N LEU A 116 4.85 -5.51 -8.79
CA LEU A 116 4.27 -6.75 -9.34
C LEU A 116 4.41 -7.92 -8.37
N GLN A 117 5.55 -8.03 -7.68
CA GLN A 117 5.76 -9.03 -6.64
C GLN A 117 4.80 -8.85 -5.44
N MET A 118 4.54 -7.61 -5.03
CA MET A 118 3.56 -7.34 -3.96
C MET A 118 2.14 -7.73 -4.39
N VAL A 119 1.76 -7.44 -5.63
CA VAL A 119 0.46 -7.83 -6.18
C VAL A 119 0.33 -9.35 -6.26
N GLU A 120 1.36 -10.05 -6.73
CA GLU A 120 1.44 -11.53 -6.72
C GLU A 120 1.16 -12.10 -5.32
N HIS A 121 1.83 -11.58 -4.30
CA HIS A 121 1.62 -12.03 -2.92
C HIS A 121 0.20 -11.79 -2.42
N VAL A 122 -0.39 -10.63 -2.71
CA VAL A 122 -1.78 -10.35 -2.31
C VAL A 122 -2.74 -11.29 -3.02
N LEU A 123 -2.62 -11.46 -4.34
CA LEU A 123 -3.51 -12.32 -5.11
C LEU A 123 -3.39 -13.79 -4.67
N ALA A 124 -2.18 -14.28 -4.43
CA ALA A 124 -1.95 -15.61 -3.88
C ALA A 124 -2.60 -15.79 -2.50
N GLY A 125 -2.56 -14.76 -1.64
CA GLY A 125 -3.25 -14.75 -0.36
C GLY A 125 -4.77 -14.85 -0.52
N VAL A 126 -5.36 -14.04 -1.41
CA VAL A 126 -6.80 -14.08 -1.71
C VAL A 126 -7.23 -15.44 -2.27
N GLU A 127 -6.45 -16.00 -3.20
CA GLU A 127 -6.70 -17.31 -3.81
C GLU A 127 -6.71 -18.43 -2.75
N ARG A 128 -5.74 -18.42 -1.82
CA ARG A 128 -5.61 -19.40 -0.76
C ARG A 128 -6.72 -19.28 0.29
N GLU A 129 -6.96 -18.07 0.78
CA GLU A 129 -7.85 -17.85 1.92
C GLU A 129 -9.33 -17.86 1.54
N HIS A 130 -9.69 -17.21 0.42
CA HIS A 130 -11.10 -17.01 0.05
C HIS A 130 -11.56 -17.86 -1.11
N LEU A 131 -10.67 -18.22 -2.06
CA LEU A 131 -11.03 -19.10 -3.17
C LEU A 131 -10.73 -20.57 -2.89
N LYS A 132 -9.99 -20.87 -1.81
CA LYS A 132 -9.52 -22.22 -1.45
C LYS A 132 -8.79 -22.91 -2.61
N MET A 133 -8.09 -22.11 -3.42
CA MET A 133 -7.28 -22.59 -4.53
C MET A 133 -5.80 -22.54 -4.15
N VAL A 134 -5.00 -23.45 -4.73
CA VAL A 134 -3.54 -23.39 -4.62
C VAL A 134 -3.06 -22.33 -5.62
N PRO A 135 -2.40 -21.25 -5.18
CA PRO A 135 -1.86 -20.24 -6.09
C PRO A 135 -0.80 -20.85 -7.00
N THR A 136 -0.79 -20.44 -8.26
CA THR A 136 0.27 -20.76 -9.21
C THR A 136 1.23 -19.57 -9.28
N PRO A 137 2.39 -19.61 -8.60
CA PRO A 137 3.31 -18.48 -8.61
C PRO A 137 3.82 -18.20 -10.02
N TYR A 138 4.01 -16.92 -10.34
CA TYR A 138 4.69 -16.52 -11.57
C TYR A 138 6.19 -16.80 -11.46
N ASP A 139 6.80 -17.30 -12.54
CA ASP A 139 8.26 -17.46 -12.62
C ASP A 139 8.90 -16.10 -12.91
N ASP A 140 9.28 -15.39 -11.85
CA ASP A 140 9.83 -14.04 -11.92
C ASP A 140 11.32 -13.97 -12.31
N LEU A 141 11.95 -15.12 -12.59
CA LEU A 141 13.38 -15.22 -12.88
C LEU A 141 13.79 -14.39 -14.10
N ASN A 142 12.98 -14.38 -15.16
CA ASN A 142 13.29 -13.63 -16.38
C ASN A 142 13.14 -12.12 -16.16
N ALA A 143 12.09 -11.70 -15.45
CA ALA A 143 11.91 -10.29 -15.08
C ALA A 143 13.06 -9.77 -14.20
N LYS A 144 13.54 -10.58 -13.23
CA LYS A 144 14.70 -10.23 -12.39
C LYS A 144 16.00 -10.16 -13.19
N LYS A 145 16.23 -11.08 -14.13
CA LYS A 145 17.39 -11.04 -15.04
C LYS A 145 17.37 -9.81 -15.93
N ALA A 146 16.21 -9.49 -16.52
CA ALA A 146 16.03 -8.31 -17.35
C ALA A 146 16.25 -7.02 -16.55
N LEU A 147 15.74 -6.96 -15.30
CA LEU A 147 15.98 -5.85 -14.38
C LEU A 147 17.48 -5.68 -14.11
N HIS A 148 18.16 -6.74 -13.72
CA HIS A 148 19.60 -6.69 -13.44
C HIS A 148 20.40 -6.22 -14.66
N ARG A 149 20.07 -6.73 -15.86
CA ARG A 149 20.70 -6.30 -17.12
C ARG A 149 20.47 -4.81 -17.39
N PHE A 150 19.25 -4.32 -17.19
CA PHE A 150 18.92 -2.90 -17.33
C PHE A 150 19.67 -2.04 -16.32
N LEU A 151 19.78 -2.47 -15.06
CA LEU A 151 20.52 -1.73 -14.04
C LEU A 151 22.02 -1.63 -14.34
N GLN A 152 22.60 -2.66 -14.95
CA GLN A 152 23.99 -2.65 -15.41
C GLN A 152 24.21 -1.72 -16.60
N SER A 153 23.29 -1.71 -17.57
CA SER A 153 23.42 -0.84 -18.76
C SER A 153 23.35 0.65 -18.40
N LEU A 154 22.61 1.02 -17.34
CA LEU A 154 22.58 2.40 -16.82
C LEU A 154 23.92 2.91 -16.28
N GLU A 155 24.87 2.03 -15.96
CA GLU A 155 26.20 2.42 -15.45
C GLU A 155 27.17 2.81 -16.57
N ILE A 156 26.85 2.46 -17.83
CA ILE A 156 27.68 2.70 -19.00
C ILE A 156 27.03 3.82 -19.85
N PRO A 157 27.59 5.04 -19.89
CA PRO A 157 26.97 6.15 -20.61
C PRO A 157 26.85 5.88 -22.13
N GLN A 158 25.64 6.09 -22.66
CA GLN A 158 25.32 6.15 -24.10
C GLN A 158 25.57 4.87 -24.91
N ASN A 159 25.05 3.74 -24.46
CA ASN A 159 25.04 2.51 -25.25
C ASN A 159 23.63 2.19 -25.80
N GLU A 160 23.52 1.77 -27.07
CA GLU A 160 22.30 1.21 -27.67
C GLU A 160 21.75 0.04 -26.83
N GLU A 161 22.65 -0.66 -26.12
CA GLU A 161 22.33 -1.71 -25.14
C GLU A 161 21.37 -1.26 -24.02
N THR A 162 21.33 0.04 -23.68
CA THR A 162 20.40 0.55 -22.67
C THR A 162 18.96 0.45 -23.14
N ALA A 163 18.70 0.80 -24.40
CA ALA A 163 17.36 0.75 -24.98
C ALA A 163 16.90 -0.71 -25.18
N GLU A 164 17.81 -1.60 -25.58
CA GLU A 164 17.52 -3.03 -25.68
C GLU A 164 17.18 -3.65 -24.31
N ALA A 165 17.97 -3.34 -23.28
CA ALA A 165 17.72 -3.84 -21.92
C ALA A 165 16.44 -3.25 -21.31
N GLU A 166 16.12 -1.98 -21.59
CA GLU A 166 14.86 -1.36 -21.17
C GLU A 166 13.66 -2.04 -21.84
N PHE A 167 13.76 -2.29 -23.15
CA PHE A 167 12.71 -2.98 -23.90
C PHE A 167 12.48 -4.41 -23.39
N GLU A 168 13.56 -5.16 -23.11
CA GLU A 168 13.50 -6.51 -22.52
C GLU A 168 12.82 -6.48 -21.15
N LEU A 169 13.19 -5.54 -20.27
CA LEU A 169 12.55 -5.36 -18.96
C LEU A 169 11.06 -5.02 -19.09
N LEU A 170 10.70 -4.13 -20.03
CA LEU A 170 9.32 -3.74 -20.27
C LEU A 170 8.48 -4.93 -20.77
N GLN A 171 9.06 -5.76 -21.65
CA GLN A 171 8.39 -6.96 -22.16
C GLN A 171 8.12 -7.97 -21.04
N GLU A 172 9.11 -8.25 -20.18
CA GLU A 172 8.98 -9.22 -19.09
C GLU A 172 8.00 -8.72 -18.00
N THR A 173 8.09 -7.44 -17.62
CA THR A 173 7.15 -6.85 -16.64
C THR A 173 5.72 -6.79 -17.19
N GLN A 174 5.55 -6.51 -18.49
CA GLN A 174 4.23 -6.56 -19.14
C GLN A 174 3.67 -8.00 -19.18
N SER A 175 4.51 -8.99 -19.47
CA SER A 175 4.11 -10.40 -19.42
C SER A 175 3.63 -10.80 -18.02
N TRP A 176 4.38 -10.41 -16.99
CA TRP A 176 4.01 -10.66 -15.60
C TRP A 176 2.70 -9.96 -15.24
N ALA A 177 2.57 -8.66 -15.53
CA ALA A 177 1.35 -7.90 -15.29
C ALA A 177 0.13 -8.51 -15.99
N SER A 178 0.28 -9.00 -17.23
CA SER A 178 -0.80 -9.66 -17.98
C SER A 178 -1.25 -10.97 -17.32
N THR A 179 -0.31 -11.75 -16.80
CA THR A 179 -0.59 -13.00 -16.09
C THR A 179 -1.30 -12.73 -14.76
N LEU A 180 -0.88 -11.69 -14.04
CA LEU A 180 -1.56 -11.23 -12.83
C LEU A 180 -2.97 -10.73 -13.13
N ALA A 181 -3.18 -9.99 -14.22
CA ALA A 181 -4.49 -9.51 -14.63
C ALA A 181 -5.45 -10.65 -14.97
N GLU A 182 -4.98 -11.69 -15.66
CA GLU A 182 -5.77 -12.90 -15.91
C GLU A 182 -6.20 -13.57 -14.60
N ARG A 183 -5.27 -13.68 -13.63
CA ARG A 183 -5.60 -14.26 -12.31
C ARG A 183 -6.59 -13.40 -11.53
N ASP A 184 -6.35 -12.10 -11.48
CA ASP A 184 -7.20 -11.12 -10.78
C ASP A 184 -8.62 -11.05 -11.37
N SER A 185 -8.80 -11.34 -12.67
CA SER A 185 -10.14 -11.41 -13.29
C SER A 185 -11.08 -12.43 -12.61
N ARG A 186 -10.51 -13.43 -11.92
CA ARG A 186 -11.26 -14.45 -11.16
C ARG A 186 -11.50 -14.05 -9.71
N VAL A 187 -10.85 -12.99 -9.25
CA VAL A 187 -10.97 -12.45 -7.89
C VAL A 187 -12.09 -11.42 -7.87
N SER A 188 -13.13 -11.67 -7.07
CA SER A 188 -14.19 -10.69 -6.84
C SER A 188 -13.72 -9.54 -5.94
N VAL A 189 -14.33 -8.36 -6.09
CA VAL A 189 -14.06 -7.20 -5.23
C VAL A 189 -14.28 -7.55 -3.75
N ALA A 190 -15.31 -8.34 -3.45
CA ALA A 190 -15.63 -8.78 -2.09
C ALA A 190 -14.52 -9.66 -1.47
N ASN A 191 -13.93 -10.57 -2.26
CA ASN A 191 -12.85 -11.44 -1.77
C ASN A 191 -11.57 -10.66 -1.52
N LEU A 192 -11.21 -9.74 -2.43
CA LEU A 192 -10.07 -8.84 -2.23
C LEU A 192 -10.27 -7.98 -0.97
N ARG A 193 -11.46 -7.40 -0.81
CA ARG A 193 -11.80 -6.56 0.33
C ARG A 193 -11.67 -7.29 1.65
N ARG A 194 -12.28 -8.48 1.74
CA ARG A 194 -12.21 -9.36 2.91
C ARG A 194 -10.77 -9.74 3.26
N PHE A 195 -9.96 -10.07 2.26
CA PHE A 195 -8.55 -10.41 2.48
C PHE A 195 -7.79 -9.21 3.06
N CYS A 196 -7.89 -8.05 2.40
CA CYS A 196 -7.21 -6.84 2.82
C CYS A 196 -7.61 -6.42 4.25
N GLU A 197 -8.88 -6.57 4.62
CA GLU A 197 -9.41 -6.25 5.95
C GLU A 197 -8.99 -7.26 7.04
N ASN A 198 -8.92 -8.55 6.71
CA ASN A 198 -8.68 -9.61 7.69
C ASN A 198 -7.22 -10.12 7.73
N SER A 199 -6.37 -9.67 6.80
CA SER A 199 -4.95 -10.02 6.77
C SER A 199 -4.26 -9.81 8.13
N ARG A 200 -3.51 -10.84 8.55
CA ARG A 200 -2.67 -10.82 9.78
C ARG A 200 -1.27 -11.31 9.41
N PRO A 201 -0.24 -10.43 9.39
CA PRO A 201 -0.30 -9.00 9.70
C PRO A 201 -1.13 -8.20 8.69
N ALA A 202 -1.57 -6.99 9.09
CA ALA A 202 -2.28 -6.11 8.18
C ALA A 202 -1.39 -5.75 6.98
N LEU A 203 -1.99 -5.63 5.79
CA LEU A 203 -1.27 -5.21 4.58
C LEU A 203 -0.56 -3.87 4.79
N SER A 204 0.68 -3.80 4.34
CA SER A 204 1.48 -2.57 4.37
C SER A 204 0.93 -1.53 3.39
N SER A 205 1.23 -0.25 3.64
CA SER A 205 0.89 0.85 2.72
C SER A 205 1.51 0.64 1.35
N GLN A 206 2.71 0.05 1.28
CA GLN A 206 3.35 -0.32 0.01
C GLN A 206 2.56 -1.36 -0.79
N ALA A 207 1.97 -2.36 -0.13
CA ALA A 207 1.14 -3.37 -0.80
C ALA A 207 -0.12 -2.73 -1.40
N LEU A 208 -0.74 -1.80 -0.66
CA LEU A 208 -1.90 -1.04 -1.14
C LEU A 208 -1.53 -0.11 -2.30
N ILE A 209 -0.38 0.57 -2.24
CA ILE A 209 0.15 1.38 -3.34
C ILE A 209 0.40 0.53 -4.58
N ALA A 210 0.96 -0.67 -4.43
CA ALA A 210 1.20 -1.60 -5.53
C ALA A 210 -0.10 -2.08 -6.18
N LEU A 211 -1.12 -2.44 -5.39
CA LEU A 211 -2.45 -2.76 -5.89
C LEU A 211 -3.11 -1.57 -6.60
N ALA A 212 -3.01 -0.37 -6.02
CA ALA A 212 -3.57 0.84 -6.63
C ALA A 212 -2.94 1.12 -8.00
N ARG A 213 -1.61 1.03 -8.10
CA ARG A 213 -0.87 1.15 -9.36
C ARG A 213 -1.32 0.08 -10.37
N PHE A 214 -1.42 -1.17 -9.92
CA PHE A 214 -1.84 -2.29 -10.77
C PHE A 214 -3.24 -2.08 -11.35
N TYR A 215 -4.22 -1.73 -10.52
CA TYR A 215 -5.59 -1.50 -10.98
C TYR A 215 -5.72 -0.24 -11.84
N ARG A 216 -4.96 0.82 -11.55
CA ARG A 216 -4.93 2.02 -12.39
C ARG A 216 -4.39 1.75 -13.79
N ASN A 217 -3.33 0.93 -13.89
CA ASN A 217 -2.67 0.62 -15.16
C ASN A 217 -3.34 -0.55 -15.91
N GLY A 218 -4.31 -1.23 -15.29
CA GLY A 218 -5.05 -2.33 -15.88
C GLY A 218 -6.16 -1.88 -16.84
N ALA A 219 -6.92 -2.84 -17.36
CA ALA A 219 -8.06 -2.56 -18.23
C ALA A 219 -9.16 -1.80 -17.48
N LEU A 220 -9.70 -0.74 -18.09
CA LEU A 220 -10.83 -0.01 -17.54
C LEU A 220 -12.09 -0.87 -17.61
N THR A 221 -12.47 -1.43 -16.46
CA THR A 221 -13.70 -2.20 -16.27
C THR A 221 -14.33 -1.78 -14.94
N ASP A 222 -15.65 -1.92 -14.81
CA ASP A 222 -16.35 -1.56 -13.57
C ASP A 222 -15.79 -2.30 -12.35
N VAL A 223 -15.45 -3.59 -12.51
CA VAL A 223 -14.84 -4.41 -11.45
C VAL A 223 -13.47 -3.86 -11.05
N ASN A 224 -12.66 -3.45 -12.03
CA ASN A 224 -11.34 -2.89 -11.76
C ASN A 224 -11.44 -1.51 -11.09
N LEU A 225 -12.39 -0.67 -11.51
CA LEU A 225 -12.69 0.61 -10.86
C LEU A 225 -13.14 0.42 -9.41
N GLU A 226 -13.99 -0.57 -9.12
CA GLU A 226 -14.41 -0.87 -7.75
C GLU A 226 -13.25 -1.39 -6.88
N LYS A 227 -12.34 -2.21 -7.43
CA LYS A 227 -11.12 -2.64 -6.73
C LYS A 227 -10.19 -1.46 -6.46
N PHE A 228 -10.00 -0.59 -7.45
CA PHE A 228 -9.19 0.62 -7.33
C PHE A 228 -9.76 1.57 -6.27
N ASP A 229 -11.06 1.88 -6.33
CA ASP A 229 -11.77 2.68 -5.33
C ASP A 229 -11.60 2.13 -3.91
N PHE A 230 -11.78 0.82 -3.75
CA PHE A 230 -11.58 0.15 -2.47
C PHE A 230 -10.14 0.33 -1.94
N VAL A 231 -9.14 0.01 -2.76
CA VAL A 231 -7.73 0.06 -2.36
C VAL A 231 -7.33 1.50 -2.01
N MET A 232 -7.75 2.47 -2.81
CA MET A 232 -7.46 3.89 -2.57
C MET A 232 -8.18 4.40 -1.32
N THR A 233 -9.44 4.03 -1.12
CA THR A 233 -10.19 4.35 0.10
C THR A 233 -9.48 3.78 1.34
N ARG A 234 -8.97 2.54 1.26
CA ARG A 234 -8.22 1.91 2.35
C ARG A 234 -6.86 2.57 2.58
N LEU A 235 -6.15 2.97 1.52
CA LEU A 235 -4.84 3.61 1.61
C LEU A 235 -4.90 4.97 2.34
N PHE A 236 -5.99 5.73 2.15
CA PHE A 236 -6.18 7.06 2.73
C PHE A 236 -7.07 7.07 3.99
N SER A 237 -7.36 5.91 4.56
CA SER A 237 -8.14 5.80 5.79
C SER A 237 -7.49 4.89 6.83
N ARG A 238 -7.88 5.09 8.09
CA ARG A 238 -7.52 4.21 9.21
C ARG A 238 -8.77 3.83 9.99
N ASP A 239 -8.64 2.73 10.74
CA ASP A 239 -9.67 2.30 11.67
C ASP A 239 -9.85 3.36 12.78
N ALA A 240 -11.11 3.74 13.01
CA ALA A 240 -11.50 4.65 14.09
C ALA A 240 -12.21 3.90 15.24
N GLY A 241 -12.28 2.57 15.16
CA GLY A 241 -13.02 1.71 16.09
C GLY A 241 -14.51 1.63 15.75
N GLY A 242 -15.19 0.63 16.31
CA GLY A 242 -16.63 0.45 16.14
C GLY A 242 -17.06 0.32 14.68
N GLU A 243 -16.26 -0.34 13.85
CA GLU A 243 -16.47 -0.44 12.40
C GLU A 243 -16.46 0.90 11.63
N LYS A 244 -16.05 2.01 12.24
CA LYS A 244 -15.90 3.31 11.58
C LYS A 244 -14.48 3.51 11.04
N ARG A 245 -14.35 4.41 10.06
CA ARG A 245 -13.05 4.82 9.50
C ARG A 245 -12.87 6.32 9.58
N ARG A 246 -11.63 6.77 9.77
CA ARG A 246 -11.26 8.18 9.70
C ARG A 246 -10.28 8.40 8.55
N LEU A 247 -10.44 9.50 7.83
CA LEU A 247 -9.48 9.95 6.84
C LEU A 247 -8.13 10.23 7.50
N LEU A 248 -7.04 9.90 6.81
CA LEU A 248 -5.69 10.25 7.25
C LEU A 248 -5.40 11.74 7.06
N PHE A 249 -5.99 12.35 6.03
CA PHE A 249 -5.83 13.76 5.68
C PHE A 249 -7.15 14.33 5.17
N ASP A 250 -7.30 15.65 5.24
CA ASP A 250 -8.46 16.31 4.65
C ASP A 250 -8.43 16.23 3.12
N ARG A 251 -9.58 16.40 2.47
CA ARG A 251 -9.69 16.27 1.00
C ARG A 251 -8.67 17.15 0.26
N SER A 252 -8.42 18.36 0.76
CA SER A 252 -7.44 19.30 0.19
C SER A 252 -6.02 18.74 0.16
N ASP A 253 -5.68 17.86 1.10
CA ASP A 253 -4.35 17.26 1.24
C ASP A 253 -4.26 15.91 0.53
N VAL A 254 -5.37 15.16 0.47
CA VAL A 254 -5.46 13.89 -0.26
C VAL A 254 -5.18 14.10 -1.75
N VAL A 255 -5.68 15.17 -2.37
CA VAL A 255 -5.49 15.45 -3.81
C VAL A 255 -3.99 15.56 -4.18
N PRO A 256 -3.17 16.41 -3.52
CA PRO A 256 -1.71 16.44 -3.72
C PRO A 256 -1.03 15.09 -3.55
N HIS A 257 -1.44 14.28 -2.55
CA HIS A 257 -0.87 12.95 -2.34
C HIS A 257 -1.17 12.00 -3.50
N ILE A 258 -2.41 11.99 -4.01
CA ILE A 258 -2.78 11.19 -5.18
C ILE A 258 -2.01 11.65 -6.43
N LYS A 259 -1.89 12.96 -6.66
CA LYS A 259 -1.08 13.50 -7.77
C LYS A 259 0.37 13.02 -7.70
N THR A 260 0.97 13.09 -6.51
CA THR A 260 2.34 12.61 -6.28
C THR A 260 2.47 11.10 -6.55
N LEU A 261 1.48 10.29 -6.15
CA LEU A 261 1.47 8.86 -6.49
C LEU A 261 1.47 8.64 -8.01
N TYR A 262 0.59 9.36 -8.74
CA TYR A 262 0.48 9.20 -10.19
C TYR A 262 1.74 9.65 -10.94
N GLU A 263 2.36 10.73 -10.51
CA GLU A 263 3.65 11.20 -11.02
C GLU A 263 4.74 10.13 -10.86
N ASN A 264 4.84 9.51 -9.67
CA ASN A 264 5.81 8.45 -9.42
C ASN A 264 5.57 7.22 -10.31
N TRP A 265 4.31 6.88 -10.56
CA TRP A 265 3.94 5.77 -11.43
C TRP A 265 4.16 6.10 -12.92
N SER A 266 4.56 7.33 -13.24
CA SER A 266 4.64 7.85 -14.62
C SER A 266 3.32 7.65 -15.38
N SER A 267 2.20 7.73 -14.64
CA SER A 267 0.88 7.55 -15.21
C SER A 267 0.45 8.82 -15.91
N VAL A 268 0.09 8.71 -17.19
CA VAL A 268 -0.44 9.84 -17.94
C VAL A 268 -1.83 10.16 -17.42
N CYS A 269 -2.03 11.39 -16.96
CA CYS A 269 -3.36 11.89 -16.63
C CYS A 269 -4.08 12.17 -17.96
N LEU A 270 -5.15 11.40 -18.25
CA LEU A 270 -5.92 11.57 -19.48
C LEU A 270 -6.82 12.82 -19.44
N TYR A 271 -7.23 13.22 -18.23
CA TYR A 271 -8.10 14.36 -17.99
C TYR A 271 -7.52 15.21 -16.88
N THR A 272 -7.44 16.52 -17.12
CA THR A 272 -6.88 17.47 -16.16
C THR A 272 -7.95 18.48 -15.74
N VAL A 273 -7.75 19.12 -14.59
CA VAL A 273 -8.67 20.17 -14.11
C VAL A 273 -8.63 21.38 -15.05
N GLU A 274 -7.49 21.66 -15.67
CA GLU A 274 -7.35 22.77 -16.61
C GLU A 274 -8.21 22.58 -17.87
N GLU A 275 -8.30 21.35 -18.37
CA GLU A 275 -9.01 21.04 -19.62
C GLU A 275 -10.47 20.60 -19.39
N ASN A 276 -10.74 19.89 -18.30
CA ASN A 276 -12.03 19.25 -18.01
C ASN A 276 -12.65 19.71 -16.69
N GLY A 277 -12.29 20.91 -16.22
CA GLY A 277 -12.67 21.41 -14.91
C GLY A 277 -14.18 21.45 -14.65
N ARG A 278 -15.00 21.60 -15.70
CA ARG A 278 -16.46 21.58 -15.57
C ARG A 278 -16.97 20.17 -15.23
N GLU A 279 -16.63 19.18 -16.04
CA GLU A 279 -17.06 17.79 -15.85
C GLU A 279 -16.54 17.23 -14.52
N ILE A 280 -15.28 17.53 -14.19
CA ILE A 280 -14.67 17.17 -12.90
C ILE A 280 -15.42 17.85 -11.75
N GLY A 281 -15.69 19.16 -11.87
CA GLY A 281 -16.43 19.93 -10.87
C GLY A 281 -17.86 19.41 -10.64
N GLU A 282 -18.55 19.01 -11.71
CA GLU A 282 -19.89 18.41 -11.64
C GLU A 282 -19.88 17.08 -10.90
N LEU A 283 -18.92 16.19 -11.17
CA LEU A 283 -18.77 14.92 -10.46
C LEU A 283 -18.45 15.12 -8.97
N VAL A 284 -17.51 16.02 -8.65
CA VAL A 284 -17.15 16.35 -7.25
C VAL A 284 -18.36 16.95 -6.51
N SER A 285 -19.09 17.86 -7.15
CA SER A 285 -20.31 18.45 -6.58
C SER A 285 -21.40 17.41 -6.35
N THR A 286 -21.58 16.47 -7.29
CA THR A 286 -22.55 15.38 -7.16
C THR A 286 -22.21 14.48 -5.96
N LEU A 287 -20.94 14.09 -5.79
CA LEU A 287 -20.49 13.30 -4.65
C LEU A 287 -20.67 14.02 -3.31
N ALA A 288 -20.43 15.33 -3.27
CA ALA A 288 -20.69 16.17 -2.09
C ALA A 288 -22.20 16.32 -1.79
N GLY A 289 -23.03 16.40 -2.83
CA GLY A 289 -24.49 16.40 -2.72
C GLY A 289 -25.00 15.12 -2.09
N ILE A 290 -24.52 13.96 -2.55
CA ILE A 290 -24.88 12.65 -1.98
C ILE A 290 -24.52 12.57 -0.49
N ARG A 291 -23.36 13.10 -0.09
CA ARG A 291 -22.98 13.20 1.33
C ARG A 291 -24.01 14.00 2.13
N THR A 292 -24.41 15.17 1.64
CA THR A 292 -25.41 16.02 2.30
C THR A 292 -26.74 15.28 2.48
N THR A 293 -27.16 14.51 1.47
CA THR A 293 -28.35 13.64 1.56
C THR A 293 -28.19 12.56 2.62
N SER A 294 -27.01 11.93 2.72
CA SER A 294 -26.74 10.91 3.75
C SER A 294 -26.75 11.48 5.17
N ASP A 295 -26.25 12.71 5.35
CA ASP A 295 -26.23 13.39 6.65
C ASP A 295 -27.64 13.77 7.13
N ALA A 296 -28.56 14.06 6.19
CA ALA A 296 -29.95 14.38 6.49
C ALA A 296 -30.79 13.17 6.94
N ALA A 297 -30.35 11.94 6.64
CA ALA A 297 -31.08 10.73 7.01
C ALA A 297 -31.03 10.52 8.53
N THR A 298 -32.18 10.40 9.20
CA THR A 298 -32.24 10.25 10.68
C THR A 298 -32.35 8.81 11.14
N THR A 299 -32.81 7.92 10.27
CA THR A 299 -32.96 6.49 10.52
C THR A 299 -32.30 5.66 9.41
N ILE A 300 -31.99 4.40 9.70
CA ILE A 300 -31.46 3.48 8.68
C ILE A 300 -32.44 3.31 7.51
N ASP A 301 -33.74 3.31 7.81
CA ASP A 301 -34.83 3.32 6.84
C ASP A 301 -34.72 4.51 5.88
N ASP A 302 -34.58 5.72 6.41
CA ASP A 302 -34.44 6.94 5.61
C ASP A 302 -33.19 6.88 4.73
N LEU A 303 -32.08 6.38 5.28
CA LEU A 303 -30.81 6.29 4.55
C LEU A 303 -30.94 5.31 3.37
N LEU A 304 -31.54 4.14 3.57
CA LEU A 304 -31.72 3.14 2.52
C LEU A 304 -32.77 3.58 1.49
N ALA A 305 -33.86 4.22 1.93
CA ALA A 305 -34.90 4.72 1.04
C ALA A 305 -34.44 5.92 0.19
N SER A 306 -33.42 6.66 0.64
CA SER A 306 -32.89 7.81 -0.11
C SER A 306 -32.12 7.42 -1.39
N GLY A 307 -31.78 6.14 -1.57
CA GLY A 307 -31.08 5.64 -2.75
C GLY A 307 -29.64 6.16 -2.90
N VAL A 308 -29.04 6.64 -1.80
CA VAL A 308 -27.68 7.21 -1.81
C VAL A 308 -26.62 6.19 -2.21
N PHE A 309 -26.78 4.91 -1.83
CA PHE A 309 -25.80 3.87 -2.16
C PHE A 309 -25.80 3.54 -3.67
N GLU A 310 -26.99 3.43 -4.27
CA GLU A 310 -27.15 3.29 -5.72
C GLU A 310 -26.62 4.52 -6.45
N SER A 311 -26.88 5.72 -5.91
CA SER A 311 -26.38 6.97 -6.48
C SER A 311 -24.85 7.02 -6.49
N VAL A 312 -24.19 6.68 -5.38
CA VAL A 312 -22.71 6.58 -5.33
C VAL A 312 -22.20 5.58 -6.36
N ARG A 313 -22.79 4.38 -6.40
CA ARG A 313 -22.38 3.33 -7.34
C ARG A 313 -22.55 3.79 -8.80
N SER A 314 -23.68 4.42 -9.10
CA SER A 314 -23.98 4.94 -10.43
C SER A 314 -22.99 6.03 -10.85
N VAL A 315 -22.65 6.97 -9.96
CA VAL A 315 -21.66 8.01 -10.25
C VAL A 315 -20.29 7.39 -10.52
N LYS A 316 -19.84 6.42 -9.72
CA LYS A 316 -18.57 5.72 -9.92
C LYS A 316 -18.51 5.03 -11.30
N GLN A 317 -19.55 4.26 -11.65
CA GLN A 317 -19.62 3.55 -12.93
C GLN A 317 -19.72 4.50 -14.13
N GLN A 318 -20.55 5.55 -14.04
CA GLN A 318 -20.77 6.48 -15.15
C GLN A 318 -19.59 7.43 -15.37
N SER A 319 -18.77 7.68 -14.34
CA SER A 319 -17.61 8.56 -14.45
C SER A 319 -16.48 7.96 -15.30
N GLY A 320 -16.42 6.63 -15.47
CA GLY A 320 -15.41 5.97 -16.30
C GLY A 320 -13.99 6.39 -15.92
N GLU A 321 -13.23 6.90 -16.89
CA GLU A 321 -11.87 7.38 -16.66
C GLU A 321 -11.79 8.66 -15.80
N TYR A 322 -12.84 9.48 -15.76
CA TYR A 322 -12.90 10.64 -14.86
C TYR A 322 -12.84 10.22 -13.39
N PHE A 323 -13.25 8.99 -13.06
CA PHE A 323 -13.13 8.46 -11.71
C PHE A 323 -11.68 8.46 -11.20
N MET A 324 -10.74 8.26 -12.13
CA MET A 324 -9.32 8.16 -11.83
C MET A 324 -8.63 9.52 -11.70
N VAL A 325 -9.34 10.63 -11.90
CA VAL A 325 -8.85 12.00 -11.68
C VAL A 325 -8.68 12.24 -10.17
N PRO A 326 -7.56 12.81 -9.70
CA PRO A 326 -7.27 12.98 -8.27
C PRO A 326 -8.39 13.65 -7.47
N GLU A 327 -9.00 14.70 -8.03
CA GLU A 327 -10.07 15.48 -7.40
C GLU A 327 -11.35 14.66 -7.22
N VAL A 328 -11.75 13.91 -8.26
CA VAL A 328 -12.93 13.03 -8.23
C VAL A 328 -12.70 11.88 -7.25
N LEU A 329 -11.52 11.26 -7.31
CA LEU A 329 -11.17 10.14 -6.43
C LEU A 329 -11.12 10.58 -4.96
N ALA A 330 -10.53 11.74 -4.65
CA ALA A 330 -10.50 12.27 -3.29
C ALA A 330 -11.92 12.54 -2.76
N ALA A 331 -12.81 13.10 -3.59
CA ALA A 331 -14.22 13.28 -3.24
C ALA A 331 -14.93 11.94 -3.02
N ALA A 332 -14.64 10.93 -3.85
CA ALA A 332 -15.21 9.59 -3.71
C ALA A 332 -14.75 8.91 -2.41
N ILE A 333 -13.46 8.97 -2.07
CA ILE A 333 -12.91 8.45 -0.82
C ILE A 333 -13.59 9.10 0.39
N GLU A 334 -13.74 10.43 0.37
CA GLU A 334 -14.46 11.17 1.42
C GLU A 334 -15.91 10.69 1.54
N THR A 335 -16.65 10.64 0.42
CA THR A 335 -18.05 10.16 0.40
C THR A 335 -18.17 8.71 0.88
N ASN A 336 -17.26 7.81 0.49
CA ASN A 336 -17.23 6.42 0.91
C ASN A 336 -17.14 6.28 2.44
N LEU A 337 -16.27 7.08 3.06
CA LEU A 337 -16.05 7.08 4.50
C LEU A 337 -17.24 7.67 5.24
N HIS A 338 -17.74 8.83 4.80
CA HIS A 338 -18.89 9.48 5.41
C HIS A 338 -20.14 8.60 5.36
N LEU A 339 -20.46 8.07 4.18
CA LEU A 339 -21.61 7.21 3.98
C LEU A 339 -21.51 5.93 4.80
N GLY A 340 -20.33 5.31 4.84
CA GLY A 340 -20.08 4.12 5.66
C GLY A 340 -20.23 4.39 7.16
N ASN A 341 -19.64 5.47 7.67
CA ASN A 341 -19.75 5.84 9.07
C ASN A 341 -21.19 6.18 9.46
N ARG A 342 -21.92 6.91 8.59
CA ARG A 342 -23.33 7.24 8.82
C ARG A 342 -24.19 6.00 8.87
N PHE A 343 -23.95 5.04 7.98
CA PHE A 343 -24.62 3.75 8.00
C PHE A 343 -24.39 3.01 9.32
N VAL A 344 -23.14 2.93 9.79
CA VAL A 344 -22.79 2.30 11.08
C VAL A 344 -23.53 2.98 12.24
N GLU A 345 -23.54 4.32 12.30
CA GLU A 345 -24.23 5.09 13.35
C GLU A 345 -25.74 4.83 13.40
N LEU A 346 -26.38 4.79 12.24
CA LEU A 346 -27.80 4.54 12.13
C LEU A 346 -28.14 3.08 12.42
N ALA A 347 -27.28 2.13 12.04
CA ALA A 347 -27.43 0.72 12.37
C ALA A 347 -27.30 0.49 13.89
N GLU A 348 -26.30 1.08 14.55
CA GLU A 348 -26.13 1.06 16.00
C GLU A 348 -27.33 1.70 16.73
N SER A 349 -27.89 2.77 16.18
CA SER A 349 -29.07 3.44 16.72
C SER A 349 -30.33 2.57 16.57
N SER A 350 -30.50 1.91 15.42
CA SER A 350 -31.63 1.00 15.15
C SER A 350 -31.61 -0.22 16.07
N ARG A 351 -30.42 -0.74 16.40
CA ARG A 351 -30.25 -1.87 17.35
C ARG A 351 -30.87 -1.59 18.73
N LYS A 352 -30.93 -0.33 19.16
CA LYS A 352 -31.52 0.04 20.47
C LYS A 352 -33.04 -0.10 20.49
N VAL A 353 -33.68 -0.16 19.32
CA VAL A 353 -35.14 -0.09 19.17
C VAL A 353 -35.71 -1.37 18.54
N ASN A 354 -34.99 -1.98 17.60
CA ASN A 354 -35.48 -3.09 16.80
C ASN A 354 -34.69 -4.38 17.07
N THR A 355 -35.32 -5.53 16.84
CA THR A 355 -34.66 -6.84 16.97
C THR A 355 -33.80 -7.14 15.74
N ILE A 356 -32.69 -7.88 15.90
CA ILE A 356 -31.79 -8.28 14.79
C ILE A 356 -32.58 -8.96 13.65
N SER A 357 -33.52 -9.86 13.98
CA SER A 357 -34.34 -10.57 13.00
C SER A 357 -35.22 -9.64 12.15
N GLU A 358 -35.71 -8.53 12.73
CA GLU A 358 -36.57 -7.57 12.02
C GLU A 358 -35.73 -6.73 11.05
N ILE A 359 -34.48 -6.42 11.42
CA ILE A 359 -33.55 -5.70 10.55
C ILE A 359 -33.08 -6.60 9.40
N GLU A 360 -32.75 -7.86 9.67
CA GLU A 360 -32.34 -8.84 8.66
C GLU A 360 -33.47 -9.16 7.66
N GLU A 361 -34.70 -9.33 8.15
CA GLU A 361 -35.87 -9.57 7.28
C GLU A 361 -36.16 -8.36 6.37
N ARG A 362 -35.97 -7.14 6.87
CA ARG A 362 -36.25 -5.91 6.12
C ARG A 362 -35.13 -5.52 5.15
N PHE A 363 -33.87 -5.79 5.50
CA PHE A 363 -32.71 -5.20 4.84
C PHE A 363 -31.55 -6.19 4.60
N GLY A 364 -31.80 -7.50 4.56
CA GLY A 364 -30.78 -8.55 4.47
C GLY A 364 -29.82 -8.48 3.26
N ASP A 365 -29.38 -9.63 2.78
CA ASP A 365 -28.23 -9.81 1.85
C ASP A 365 -28.14 -8.86 0.63
N GLN A 366 -29.27 -8.34 0.14
CA GLN A 366 -29.30 -7.42 -1.00
C GLN A 366 -28.55 -6.11 -0.72
N TYR A 367 -28.64 -5.60 0.51
CA TYR A 367 -28.00 -4.32 0.87
C TYR A 367 -26.53 -4.48 1.23
N ASP A 368 -26.11 -5.62 1.77
CA ASP A 368 -24.70 -5.86 2.13
C ASP A 368 -23.78 -5.65 0.93
N HIS A 369 -24.16 -6.15 -0.24
CA HIS A 369 -23.40 -5.96 -1.47
C HIS A 369 -23.34 -4.50 -1.91
N LEU A 370 -24.50 -3.86 -1.94
CA LEU A 370 -24.66 -2.49 -2.42
C LEU A 370 -23.90 -1.51 -1.52
N ILE A 371 -24.09 -1.63 -0.20
CA ILE A 371 -23.44 -0.79 0.81
C ILE A 371 -21.94 -1.03 0.78
N SER A 372 -21.50 -2.29 0.71
CA SER A 372 -20.08 -2.59 0.69
C SER A 372 -19.39 -2.06 -0.58
N ALA A 373 -20.06 -2.12 -1.74
CA ALA A 373 -19.58 -1.55 -2.99
C ALA A 373 -19.55 -0.01 -2.93
N ALA A 374 -20.60 0.62 -2.44
CA ALA A 374 -20.69 2.08 -2.33
C ALA A 374 -19.66 2.66 -1.35
N THR A 375 -19.38 1.97 -0.24
CA THR A 375 -18.52 2.48 0.83
C THR A 375 -17.07 1.99 0.75
N GLY A 376 -16.76 1.00 -0.10
CA GLY A 376 -15.41 0.42 -0.14
C GLY A 376 -14.99 -0.19 1.21
N LYS A 377 -15.91 -0.82 1.94
CA LYS A 377 -15.66 -1.60 3.16
C LYS A 377 -16.63 -2.78 3.23
N THR A 378 -16.20 -3.93 3.76
CA THR A 378 -17.11 -5.06 3.93
C THR A 378 -18.03 -4.73 5.10
N TYR A 379 -19.31 -4.57 4.81
CA TYR A 379 -20.36 -4.48 5.80
C TYR A 379 -21.27 -5.69 5.68
N LEU A 380 -21.50 -6.32 6.82
CA LEU A 380 -22.53 -7.33 6.99
C LEU A 380 -23.48 -6.75 8.03
N LEU A 381 -24.68 -6.35 7.59
CA LEU A 381 -25.64 -5.67 8.46
C LEU A 381 -25.96 -6.51 9.70
N CYS A 382 -26.11 -7.82 9.55
CA CYS A 382 -26.35 -8.74 10.66
C CYS A 382 -25.22 -8.70 11.71
N ASP A 383 -23.96 -8.55 11.28
CA ASP A 383 -22.82 -8.50 12.19
C ASP A 383 -22.75 -7.17 12.94
N LEU A 384 -22.98 -6.06 12.22
CA LEU A 384 -23.05 -4.72 12.80
C LEU A 384 -24.13 -4.63 13.89
N VAL A 385 -25.31 -5.19 13.61
CA VAL A 385 -26.46 -5.12 14.52
C VAL A 385 -26.33 -6.13 15.66
N SER A 386 -25.70 -7.29 15.44
CA SER A 386 -25.45 -8.27 16.50
C SER A 386 -24.42 -7.75 17.52
N GLY A 387 -23.50 -6.88 17.10
CA GLY A 387 -22.45 -6.28 17.93
C GLY A 387 -21.49 -7.30 18.54
N ASP A 388 -21.48 -8.52 18.02
CA ASP A 388 -20.59 -9.58 18.44
C ASP A 388 -19.47 -9.69 17.40
N ALA A 389 -18.38 -8.95 17.63
CA ALA A 389 -17.23 -8.89 16.73
C ALA A 389 -16.58 -10.28 16.50
N ASN A 390 -16.89 -11.27 17.35
CA ASN A 390 -16.41 -12.64 17.21
C ASN A 390 -17.28 -13.49 16.25
N HIS A 391 -18.58 -13.22 16.13
CA HIS A 391 -19.47 -13.97 15.22
C HIS A 391 -19.31 -13.56 13.76
N ALA A 392 -18.92 -12.31 13.49
CA ALA A 392 -18.61 -11.84 12.15
C ALA A 392 -17.53 -12.69 11.47
N ARG A 393 -16.55 -13.19 12.24
CA ARG A 393 -15.41 -13.96 11.71
C ARG A 393 -15.73 -15.38 11.27
N GLU A 394 -16.75 -16.02 11.85
CA GLU A 394 -17.08 -17.42 11.58
C GLU A 394 -18.10 -17.60 10.44
N ARG A 395 -18.92 -16.59 10.15
CA ARG A 395 -19.95 -16.65 9.08
C ARG A 395 -19.45 -16.26 7.68
N ILE A 396 -18.17 -15.86 7.51
CA ILE A 396 -17.57 -15.38 6.25
C ILE A 396 -17.35 -16.48 5.19
N ASN A 397 -18.04 -17.62 5.28
CA ASN A 397 -18.10 -18.64 4.23
C ASN A 397 -19.37 -18.55 3.38
N VAL A 398 -20.05 -17.39 3.36
CA VAL A 398 -21.11 -17.12 2.40
C VAL A 398 -20.51 -17.15 0.99
N LYS A 399 -20.83 -18.20 0.24
CA LYS A 399 -20.56 -18.27 -1.21
C LYS A 399 -21.41 -17.21 -1.89
N PHE A 400 -20.78 -16.09 -2.22
CA PHE A 400 -21.39 -15.12 -3.12
C PHE A 400 -21.42 -15.71 -4.52
N THR A 401 -22.59 -16.16 -4.93
CA THR A 401 -22.88 -16.32 -6.35
C THR A 401 -23.06 -14.91 -6.92
N PRO A 402 -22.23 -14.47 -7.88
CA PRO A 402 -22.51 -13.23 -8.59
C PRO A 402 -23.92 -13.34 -9.16
N VAL A 403 -24.77 -12.34 -8.90
CA VAL A 403 -26.04 -12.20 -9.59
C VAL A 403 -25.69 -12.03 -11.05
N ALA A 404 -25.81 -13.12 -11.83
CA ALA A 404 -25.70 -13.04 -13.26
C ALA A 404 -26.76 -12.05 -13.73
N GLU A 405 -26.35 -10.99 -14.43
CA GLU A 405 -27.29 -10.16 -15.16
C GLU A 405 -28.15 -11.08 -16.03
N ASP A 406 -29.48 -10.93 -15.90
CA ASP A 406 -30.49 -11.69 -16.63
C ASP A 406 -30.37 -11.46 -18.14
N ALA A 407 -29.42 -12.15 -18.76
CA ALA A 407 -29.37 -12.33 -20.20
C ALA A 407 -30.48 -13.33 -20.58
N LYS A 408 -31.68 -12.80 -20.84
CA LYS A 408 -32.79 -13.53 -21.48
C LYS A 408 -32.27 -14.35 -22.66
N LYS A 409 -32.37 -15.69 -22.59
CA LYS A 409 -32.55 -16.58 -23.75
C LYS A 409 -33.06 -17.98 -23.33
N PRO A 410 -33.65 -18.73 -24.28
CA PRO A 410 -34.88 -19.47 -24.04
C PRO A 410 -34.71 -20.87 -23.49
N THR A 411 -35.79 -21.30 -22.84
CA THR A 411 -36.20 -22.63 -22.47
C THR A 411 -35.71 -23.72 -23.43
N SER A 412 -34.92 -24.67 -22.90
CA SER A 412 -34.79 -25.99 -23.50
C SER A 412 -34.80 -27.07 -22.42
N THR A 413 -35.26 -28.23 -22.85
CA THR A 413 -35.97 -29.28 -22.12
C THR A 413 -35.09 -30.16 -21.23
N ALA A 414 -35.70 -30.60 -20.12
CA ALA A 414 -35.18 -31.58 -19.18
C ALA A 414 -34.86 -32.93 -19.83
N VAL A 415 -33.67 -33.48 -19.52
CA VAL A 415 -33.32 -34.88 -19.79
C VAL A 415 -32.97 -35.58 -18.47
N SER A 416 -33.67 -36.69 -18.25
CA SER A 416 -33.66 -37.53 -17.06
C SER A 416 -32.31 -38.26 -16.87
N THR A 417 -31.75 -38.17 -15.67
CA THR A 417 -30.63 -38.98 -15.18
C THR A 417 -31.05 -40.42 -14.89
N LYS A 418 -30.40 -41.40 -15.55
CA LYS A 418 -30.40 -42.81 -15.14
C LYS A 418 -28.98 -43.35 -14.99
N GLY A 419 -28.65 -43.74 -13.76
CA GLY A 419 -27.89 -44.92 -13.35
C GLY A 419 -26.54 -45.21 -14.02
N THR A 420 -25.46 -44.79 -13.38
CA THR A 420 -24.11 -45.31 -13.60
C THR A 420 -23.87 -46.55 -12.74
N ARG A 421 -23.90 -47.74 -13.39
CA ARG A 421 -23.33 -48.96 -12.83
C ARG A 421 -21.81 -48.87 -12.96
N PHE A 422 -21.11 -49.12 -11.86
CA PHE A 422 -19.66 -49.31 -11.81
C PHE A 422 -19.25 -50.44 -12.77
N LEU A 423 -18.57 -50.06 -13.86
CA LEU A 423 -17.79 -50.98 -14.67
C LEU A 423 -16.38 -51.04 -14.09
N ALA A 424 -16.01 -52.22 -13.58
CA ALA A 424 -14.66 -52.55 -13.19
C ALA A 424 -13.73 -52.40 -14.40
N PHE A 425 -12.84 -51.42 -14.33
CA PHE A 425 -11.82 -51.16 -15.34
C PHE A 425 -10.82 -52.33 -15.39
N GLN A 426 -10.76 -53.01 -16.54
CA GLN A 426 -9.56 -53.70 -16.97
C GLN A 426 -8.48 -52.65 -17.27
N ALA A 427 -7.74 -52.25 -16.24
CA ALA A 427 -6.64 -51.31 -16.39
C ALA A 427 -5.51 -51.93 -17.21
N ASN A 428 -5.02 -51.18 -18.20
CA ASN A 428 -3.87 -51.57 -19.02
C ASN A 428 -2.62 -51.72 -18.13
N LYS A 429 -2.02 -52.91 -18.11
CA LYS A 429 -0.86 -53.25 -17.26
C LYS A 429 0.33 -52.30 -17.47
N TRP A 430 0.49 -51.76 -18.68
CA TRP A 430 1.54 -50.79 -18.98
C TRP A 430 1.31 -49.43 -18.32
N LEU A 431 0.06 -49.01 -18.23
CA LEU A 431 -0.31 -47.73 -17.61
C LEU A 431 -0.16 -47.80 -16.09
N LEU A 432 -0.45 -48.97 -15.51
CA LEU A 432 -0.21 -49.23 -14.09
C LEU A 432 1.28 -49.24 -13.78
N LEU A 433 2.12 -49.88 -14.62
CA LEU A 433 3.57 -49.88 -14.45
C LEU A 433 4.18 -48.48 -14.57
N ALA A 434 3.73 -47.68 -15.55
CA ALA A 434 4.16 -46.29 -15.71
C ALA A 434 3.78 -45.44 -14.48
N ALA A 435 2.58 -45.61 -13.95
CA ALA A 435 2.15 -44.92 -12.73
C ALA A 435 3.01 -45.29 -11.52
N THR A 436 3.36 -46.58 -11.34
CA THR A 436 4.22 -47.01 -10.22
C THR A 436 5.63 -46.44 -10.33
N VAL A 437 6.20 -46.36 -11.55
CA VAL A 437 7.52 -45.74 -11.78
C VAL A 437 7.49 -44.25 -11.45
N LEU A 438 6.42 -43.55 -11.85
CA LEU A 438 6.26 -42.12 -11.63
C LEU A 438 6.16 -41.80 -10.12
N ILE A 439 5.44 -42.63 -9.36
CA ILE A 439 5.40 -42.54 -7.89
C ILE A 439 6.80 -42.76 -7.29
N GLY A 440 7.56 -43.74 -7.79
CA GLY A 440 8.93 -44.00 -7.32
C GLY A 440 9.87 -42.82 -7.54
N ILE A 441 9.77 -42.14 -8.69
CA ILE A 441 10.57 -40.94 -9.00
C ILE A 441 10.19 -39.79 -8.06
N SER A 442 8.90 -39.57 -7.80
CA SER A 442 8.45 -38.53 -6.88
C SER A 442 8.93 -38.75 -5.45
N VAL A 443 8.92 -40.01 -4.98
CA VAL A 443 9.47 -40.35 -3.65
C VAL A 443 10.99 -40.15 -3.61
N GLY A 444 11.71 -40.51 -4.69
CA GLY A 444 13.14 -40.27 -4.80
C GLY A 444 13.52 -38.78 -4.77
N LEU A 445 12.76 -37.94 -5.47
CA LEU A 445 12.93 -36.48 -5.46
C LEU A 445 12.66 -35.88 -4.08
N TYR A 446 11.63 -36.37 -3.38
CA TYR A 446 11.31 -35.92 -2.03
C TYR A 446 12.44 -36.21 -1.04
N VAL A 447 12.99 -37.44 -1.04
CA VAL A 447 14.11 -37.81 -0.17
C VAL A 447 15.39 -37.05 -0.53
N TRP A 448 15.63 -36.80 -1.82
CA TRP A 448 16.80 -36.04 -2.26
C TRP A 448 16.72 -34.56 -1.85
N ALA A 449 15.53 -33.95 -1.95
CA ALA A 449 15.31 -32.58 -1.50
C ALA A 449 15.50 -32.44 0.02
N ASP A 450 14.97 -33.38 0.80
CA ASP A 450 15.08 -33.38 2.26
C ASP A 450 16.55 -33.47 2.72
N GLN A 451 17.35 -34.32 2.08
CA GLN A 451 18.79 -34.45 2.39
C GLN A 451 19.64 -33.25 1.97
N MET A 452 19.25 -32.50 0.93
CA MET A 452 20.01 -31.33 0.48
C MET A 452 19.66 -30.07 1.29
N VAL A 453 18.44 -29.95 1.81
CA VAL A 453 17.99 -28.80 2.62
C VAL A 453 18.65 -28.76 4.00
N GLU A 454 19.04 -29.89 4.58
CA GLU A 454 19.78 -29.91 5.86
C GLU A 454 21.21 -29.35 5.75
N SER A 455 21.78 -29.24 4.55
CA SER A 455 23.18 -28.79 4.39
C SER A 455 23.37 -27.26 4.34
N ASN A 456 22.28 -26.47 4.27
CA ASN A 456 22.34 -25.00 4.17
C ASN A 456 21.67 -24.24 5.34
N LYS A 457 21.24 -24.93 6.40
CA LYS A 457 20.75 -24.29 7.64
C LYS A 457 21.91 -23.79 8.52
N ALA A 458 22.74 -22.90 7.99
CA ALA A 458 23.50 -21.99 8.82
C ALA A 458 22.61 -20.78 9.10
N SER A 459 21.62 -20.94 9.99
CA SER A 459 20.99 -19.79 10.60
C SER A 459 22.11 -18.93 11.18
N ILE A 460 22.21 -17.70 10.72
CA ILE A 460 23.23 -16.76 11.20
C ILE A 460 22.77 -16.34 12.59
N VAL A 461 23.02 -17.20 13.58
CA VAL A 461 22.70 -16.98 14.99
C VAL A 461 23.52 -15.77 15.43
N ALA A 462 22.84 -14.64 15.62
CA ALA A 462 23.46 -13.45 16.17
C ALA A 462 23.84 -13.73 17.63
N GLU A 463 25.14 -13.81 17.91
CA GLU A 463 25.65 -14.04 19.26
C GLU A 463 25.52 -12.74 20.08
N GLU A 464 25.08 -12.88 21.34
CA GLU A 464 24.97 -11.76 22.28
C GLU A 464 26.34 -11.44 22.89
N ILE A 465 26.73 -10.16 22.90
CA ILE A 465 27.91 -9.65 23.61
C ILE A 465 27.44 -8.79 24.76
N ASP A 466 27.90 -9.12 25.97
CA ASP A 466 27.63 -8.31 27.16
C ASP A 466 28.52 -7.04 27.17
N LEU A 467 27.86 -5.88 27.29
CA LEU A 467 28.52 -4.57 27.39
C LEU A 467 28.73 -4.11 28.84
N ALA A 468 28.28 -4.87 29.85
CA ALA A 468 28.24 -4.47 31.26
C ALA A 468 29.60 -4.07 31.89
N GLY A 469 30.72 -4.45 31.28
CA GLY A 469 32.07 -4.07 31.72
C GLY A 469 32.69 -2.88 30.97
N SER A 470 31.97 -2.26 30.04
CA SER A 470 32.49 -1.21 29.16
C SER A 470 31.96 0.17 29.54
N GLU A 471 32.68 1.22 29.14
CA GLU A 471 32.21 2.61 29.24
C GLU A 471 30.94 2.89 28.41
N LEU A 472 30.49 1.92 27.59
CA LEU A 472 29.32 2.03 26.73
C LEU A 472 28.02 1.65 27.46
N ALA A 473 28.10 0.88 28.54
CA ALA A 473 26.94 0.36 29.29
C ALA A 473 25.92 1.42 29.75
N PRO A 474 26.29 2.68 30.09
CA PRO A 474 25.31 3.69 30.51
C PRO A 474 24.39 4.17 29.39
N HIS A 475 24.77 3.97 28.12
CA HIS A 475 24.08 4.52 26.96
C HIS A 475 23.70 3.48 25.91
N LEU A 476 24.35 2.31 25.93
CA LEU A 476 24.10 1.18 25.05
C LEU A 476 23.78 -0.04 25.92
N GLY A 477 22.62 -0.64 25.67
CA GLY A 477 22.12 -1.83 26.36
C GLY A 477 22.75 -3.10 25.79
N LYS A 478 21.91 -4.06 25.38
CA LYS A 478 22.41 -5.31 24.78
C LYS A 478 23.03 -5.07 23.41
N ALA A 479 24.12 -5.77 23.11
CA ALA A 479 24.70 -5.80 21.77
C ALA A 479 24.64 -7.22 21.18
N LYS A 480 24.28 -7.29 19.91
CA LYS A 480 24.37 -8.51 19.11
C LYS A 480 25.40 -8.29 18.01
N PHE A 481 26.09 -9.34 17.57
CA PHE A 481 26.94 -9.23 16.39
C PHE A 481 26.63 -10.31 15.38
N THR A 482 26.83 -9.97 14.12
CA THR A 482 26.63 -10.85 12.99
C THR A 482 27.78 -10.67 12.01
N LYS A 483 28.52 -11.75 11.73
CA LYS A 483 29.70 -11.76 10.85
C LYS A 483 30.76 -10.73 11.29
N ASP A 484 30.70 -9.51 10.73
CA ASP A 484 31.67 -8.44 10.92
C ASP A 484 31.08 -7.17 11.55
N THR A 485 29.78 -7.16 11.87
CA THR A 485 29.07 -5.97 12.31
C THR A 485 28.51 -6.13 13.72
N LEU A 486 28.75 -5.14 14.58
CA LEU A 486 28.17 -5.04 15.92
C LEU A 486 26.89 -4.17 15.89
N TYR A 487 25.83 -4.66 16.52
CA TYR A 487 24.53 -4.01 16.64
C TYR A 487 24.20 -3.74 18.13
N PRO A 488 24.73 -2.68 18.73
CA PRO A 488 24.34 -2.26 20.08
C PRO A 488 22.99 -1.53 20.04
N LEU A 489 22.14 -1.82 21.02
CA LEU A 489 20.84 -1.15 21.20
C LEU A 489 21.00 0.08 22.11
N THR A 490 20.43 1.23 21.74
CA THR A 490 20.49 2.44 22.58
C THR A 490 19.55 2.36 23.77
N GLU A 491 20.01 2.88 24.91
CA GLU A 491 19.17 3.20 26.06
C GLU A 491 18.57 4.61 25.94
N PRO A 492 17.50 4.97 26.68
CA PRO A 492 16.88 6.31 26.63
C PRO A 492 17.84 7.47 26.93
N THR A 493 18.97 7.20 27.60
CA THR A 493 20.01 8.19 27.86
C THR A 493 20.70 8.67 26.58
N TRP A 494 20.66 7.90 25.49
CA TRP A 494 21.22 8.29 24.19
C TRP A 494 20.60 9.58 23.63
N ASP A 495 19.28 9.74 23.78
CA ASP A 495 18.53 10.88 23.24
C ASP A 495 18.84 12.19 24.01
N SER A 496 19.39 12.08 25.22
CA SER A 496 19.83 13.22 26.03
C SER A 496 21.24 13.72 25.69
N LEU A 497 22.00 12.98 24.88
CA LEU A 497 23.36 13.32 24.49
C LEU A 497 23.39 14.34 23.35
N SER A 498 24.36 15.25 23.39
CA SER A 498 24.66 16.15 22.27
C SER A 498 25.18 15.38 21.05
N GLU A 499 25.04 15.97 19.85
CA GLU A 499 25.52 15.37 18.60
C GLU A 499 27.02 15.00 18.66
N THR A 500 27.81 15.81 19.36
CA THR A 500 29.24 15.56 19.60
C THR A 500 29.48 14.36 20.52
N GLU A 501 28.68 14.19 21.57
CA GLU A 501 28.78 13.05 22.49
C GLU A 501 28.33 11.75 21.81
N GLN A 502 27.27 11.79 21.00
CA GLN A 502 26.81 10.65 20.20
C GLN A 502 27.89 10.17 19.22
N LYS A 503 28.57 11.09 18.52
CA LYS A 503 29.70 10.74 17.64
C LYS A 503 30.87 10.13 18.41
N GLN A 504 31.20 10.67 19.57
CA GLN A 504 32.26 10.10 20.43
C GLN A 504 31.88 8.70 20.93
N LEU A 505 30.62 8.48 21.29
CA LEU A 505 30.15 7.20 21.79
C LEU A 505 30.13 6.14 20.68
N ALA A 506 29.74 6.51 19.46
CA ALA A 506 29.83 5.64 18.29
C ALA A 506 31.29 5.30 17.92
N ALA A 507 32.22 6.25 18.03
CA ALA A 507 33.65 5.98 17.87
C ALA A 507 34.18 5.00 18.93
N LYS A 508 33.78 5.16 20.20
CA LYS A 508 34.13 4.22 21.27
C LYS A 508 33.54 2.82 21.04
N ALA A 509 32.31 2.74 20.54
CA ALA A 509 31.68 1.47 20.16
C ALA A 509 32.44 0.78 19.03
N PHE A 510 32.94 1.55 18.05
CA PHE A 510 33.79 1.03 16.98
C PHE A 510 35.14 0.50 17.50
N GLU A 511 35.81 1.22 18.41
CA GLU A 511 37.04 0.72 19.05
C GLU A 511 36.79 -0.57 19.87
N PHE A 512 35.63 -0.68 20.51
CA PHE A 512 35.23 -1.92 21.20
C PHE A 512 34.99 -3.06 20.20
N ALA A 513 34.31 -2.80 19.09
CA ALA A 513 34.07 -3.78 18.02
C ALA A 513 35.39 -4.25 17.39
N LYS A 514 36.33 -3.34 17.16
CA LYS A 514 37.67 -3.64 16.63
C LYS A 514 38.47 -4.57 17.54
N LYS A 515 38.38 -4.40 18.88
CA LYS A 515 38.97 -5.34 19.86
C LYS A 515 38.39 -6.75 19.78
N LYS A 516 37.20 -6.89 19.19
CA LYS A 516 36.52 -8.17 18.93
C LYS A 516 36.65 -8.65 17.48
N ASN A 517 37.54 -8.05 16.70
CA ASN A 517 37.76 -8.33 15.27
C ASN A 517 36.54 -8.04 14.37
N LEU A 518 35.68 -7.10 14.76
CA LEU A 518 34.55 -6.62 13.96
C LEU A 518 34.95 -5.35 13.19
N SER A 519 34.46 -5.20 11.96
CA SER A 519 34.85 -4.16 11.01
C SER A 519 33.86 -2.99 10.95
N LYS A 520 32.65 -3.15 11.50
CA LYS A 520 31.54 -2.17 11.43
C LYS A 520 30.72 -2.14 12.73
N VAL A 521 30.11 -0.99 13.01
CA VAL A 521 29.13 -0.83 14.08
C VAL A 521 27.90 -0.10 13.56
N SER A 522 26.72 -0.66 13.79
CA SER A 522 25.43 -0.04 13.49
C SER A 522 24.60 0.05 14.77
N ILE A 523 24.58 1.23 15.37
CA ILE A 523 23.83 1.49 16.61
C ILE A 523 22.35 1.59 16.28
N LEU A 524 21.53 0.76 16.94
CA LEU A 524 20.09 0.68 16.72
C LEU A 524 19.33 1.30 17.89
N ASN A 525 18.25 2.02 17.62
CA ASN A 525 17.33 2.44 18.67
C ASN A 525 16.43 1.29 19.16
N TYR A 526 15.65 1.53 20.21
CA TYR A 526 14.68 0.56 20.74
C TYR A 526 13.63 0.09 19.71
N ARG A 527 13.47 0.79 18.57
CA ARG A 527 12.59 0.40 17.45
C ARG A 527 13.33 -0.38 16.35
N GLY A 528 14.61 -0.70 16.54
CA GLY A 528 15.44 -1.39 15.56
C GLY A 528 15.91 -0.53 14.39
N ARG A 529 15.78 0.80 14.45
CA ARG A 529 16.27 1.72 13.40
C ARG A 529 17.70 2.16 13.71
N THR A 530 18.55 2.23 12.69
CA THR A 530 19.92 2.72 12.84
C THR A 530 19.95 4.22 13.14
N VAL A 531 20.60 4.61 14.24
CA VAL A 531 20.78 6.00 14.65
C VAL A 531 22.22 6.49 14.49
N ALA A 532 23.18 5.58 14.45
CA ALA A 532 24.57 5.90 14.18
C ALA A 532 25.28 4.71 13.51
N PHE A 533 26.20 5.03 12.61
CA PHE A 533 27.04 4.06 11.92
C PHE A 533 28.51 4.45 12.06
N ALA A 534 29.36 3.49 12.36
CA ALA A 534 30.79 3.72 12.53
C ALA A 534 31.61 2.64 11.82
N THR A 535 32.59 3.09 11.05
CA THR A 535 33.56 2.25 10.30
C THR A 535 34.95 2.83 10.41
N ALA A 536 35.94 2.15 9.79
CA ALA A 536 37.30 2.68 9.68
C ALA A 536 37.39 4.04 8.97
N ASN A 537 36.39 4.38 8.14
CA ASN A 537 36.38 5.62 7.35
C ASN A 537 35.78 6.81 8.10
N GLY A 538 35.00 6.58 9.16
CA GLY A 538 34.37 7.65 9.91
C GLY A 538 33.14 7.21 10.70
N VAL A 539 32.53 8.19 11.36
CA VAL A 539 31.31 8.05 12.15
C VAL A 539 30.24 8.95 11.55
N GLU A 540 29.10 8.37 11.19
CA GLU A 540 27.95 9.06 10.65
C GLU A 540 26.75 8.90 11.60
N LEU A 541 26.06 10.01 11.88
CA LEU A 541 24.80 9.97 12.62
C LEU A 541 23.63 10.03 11.64
N VAL A 542 22.66 9.15 11.84
CA VAL A 542 21.45 9.08 11.03
C VAL A 542 20.34 9.75 11.84
N LYS A 543 19.99 10.99 11.47
CA LYS A 543 18.89 11.70 12.12
C LYS A 543 17.57 10.99 11.77
N PRO A 544 16.71 10.70 12.76
CA PRO A 544 15.47 9.96 12.56
C PRO A 544 14.44 10.69 11.68
#